data_AF-A0A537NEH5-F1
#
_entry.id   AF-A0A537NEH5-F1
#
_cell.length_a   1.000
_cell.length_b   1.000
_cell.length_c   1.000
_cell.angle_alpha   90.00
_cell.angle_beta   90.00
_cell.angle_gamma   90.00
#
_symmetry.space_group_name_H-M   'P 1'
#
loop_
_entity.id
_entity.type
_entity.pdbx_description
1 polymer ?
#
loop_
_entity_poly.entity_id
_entity_poly.type
_entity_poly.pdbx_seq_one_letter_code
_entity_poly.pdbx_strand_id
1 'polypeptide(L)'
;GPGQAPLPGPWRVAALSDGRFRGTSPMLRAAETRMGPTALLAQDGVEVLVASIRQQPIHREVFTHIGVDLASRAIVALKSSAHFRAGFQEIAEQVIVCLAPGANLEDPGCFAFAKIRPGVRLRPAPG
;
A
#
# COMPACT_ATOMS: atom_id res chain seq x y z
N GLY A 1 12.21 -2.85 -5.38
CA GLY A 1 13.27 -2.27 -4.53
C GLY A 1 14.25 -3.36 -4.13
N PRO A 2 15.09 -3.15 -3.11
CA PRO A 2 16.00 -4.18 -2.61
C PRO A 2 15.25 -5.49 -2.32
N GLY A 3 15.77 -6.62 -2.78
CA GLY A 3 15.14 -7.93 -2.60
C GLY A 3 13.83 -8.16 -3.35
N GLN A 4 13.51 -7.33 -4.36
CA GLN A 4 12.32 -7.49 -5.19
C GLN A 4 12.68 -7.39 -6.67
N ALA A 5 12.12 -8.29 -7.48
CA ALA A 5 12.21 -8.24 -8.94
C ALA A 5 10.85 -7.84 -9.54
N PRO A 6 10.82 -7.19 -10.71
CA PRO A 6 9.58 -7.02 -11.47
C PRO A 6 8.96 -8.38 -11.80
N LEU A 7 7.63 -8.48 -11.75
CA LEU A 7 6.90 -9.66 -12.19
C LEU A 7 6.58 -9.52 -13.68
N PRO A 8 7.19 -10.31 -14.57
CA PRO A 8 6.94 -10.24 -16.01
C PRO A 8 5.49 -10.62 -16.33
N GLY A 9 4.98 -10.10 -17.45
CA GLY A 9 3.65 -10.42 -17.95
C GLY A 9 3.58 -11.76 -18.72
N PRO A 10 2.53 -11.97 -19.52
CA PRO A 10 1.58 -10.96 -19.98
C PRO A 10 0.56 -10.54 -18.91
N TRP A 11 0.31 -9.23 -18.82
CA TRP A 11 -0.73 -8.64 -17.99
C TRP A 11 -1.90 -8.20 -18.85
N ARG A 12 -3.13 -8.49 -18.42
CA ARG A 12 -4.32 -7.90 -19.02
C ARG A 12 -4.58 -6.54 -18.39
N VAL A 13 -4.78 -5.50 -19.22
CA VAL A 13 -5.29 -4.21 -18.74
C VAL A 13 -6.80 -4.35 -18.52
N ALA A 14 -7.22 -4.38 -17.26
CA ALA A 14 -8.63 -4.52 -16.88
C ALA A 14 -9.37 -3.19 -16.89
N ALA A 15 -8.69 -2.11 -16.50
CA ALA A 15 -9.24 -0.76 -16.50
C ALA A 15 -8.12 0.30 -16.54
N LEU A 16 -8.48 1.50 -16.96
CA LEU A 16 -7.61 2.68 -17.01
C LEU A 16 -8.31 3.86 -16.33
N SER A 17 -7.52 4.73 -15.71
CA SER A 17 -7.99 5.98 -15.08
C SER A 17 -6.91 7.06 -15.16
N ASP A 18 -7.33 8.32 -15.05
CA ASP A 18 -6.42 9.46 -14.84
C ASP A 18 -6.00 9.61 -13.37
N GLY A 19 -6.46 8.70 -12.49
CA GLY A 19 -6.06 8.58 -11.09
C GLY A 19 -6.65 9.64 -10.18
N ARG A 20 -7.77 10.27 -10.57
CA ARG A 20 -8.45 11.30 -9.77
C ARG A 20 -9.59 10.72 -8.94
N PHE A 21 -9.63 11.06 -7.66
CA PHE A 21 -10.74 10.73 -6.78
C PHE A 21 -10.82 11.66 -5.57
N ARG A 22 -12.00 11.69 -4.94
CA ARG A 22 -12.19 12.35 -3.64
C ARG A 22 -11.75 11.40 -2.53
N GLY A 23 -10.91 11.88 -1.63
CA GLY A 23 -10.42 11.08 -0.50
C GLY A 23 -11.27 11.29 0.76
N THR A 24 -11.90 10.23 1.28
CA THR A 24 -12.84 10.36 2.42
C THR A 24 -12.30 9.84 3.77
N SER A 25 -11.12 9.21 3.77
CA SER A 25 -10.50 8.62 4.96
C SER A 25 -10.49 9.57 6.16
N PRO A 26 -10.85 9.12 7.37
CA PRO A 26 -10.82 9.95 8.57
C PRO A 26 -9.45 10.54 8.88
N MET A 27 -8.36 9.85 8.54
CA MET A 27 -6.99 10.31 8.81
C MET A 27 -6.56 11.47 7.92
N LEU A 28 -7.06 11.51 6.68
CA LEU A 28 -6.74 12.55 5.72
C LEU A 28 -7.94 12.71 4.81
N ARG A 29 -8.70 13.80 4.95
CA ARG A 29 -9.74 14.15 3.98
C ARG A 29 -9.12 14.98 2.87
N ALA A 30 -9.43 14.64 1.63
CA ALA A 30 -8.93 15.35 0.46
C ALA A 30 -10.08 15.61 -0.51
N ALA A 31 -10.28 16.88 -0.89
CA ALA A 31 -11.27 17.25 -1.90
C ALA A 31 -10.97 16.58 -3.25
N GLU A 32 -9.69 16.50 -3.59
CA GLU A 32 -9.18 15.76 -4.75
C GLU A 32 -7.84 15.13 -4.40
N THR A 33 -7.62 13.92 -4.89
CA THR A 33 -6.38 13.16 -4.80
C THR A 33 -5.98 12.75 -6.22
N ARG A 34 -4.67 12.73 -6.53
CA ARG A 34 -4.16 12.52 -7.88
C ARG A 34 -3.04 11.48 -7.89
N MET A 35 -3.30 10.34 -8.50
CA MET A 35 -2.33 9.26 -8.74
C MET A 35 -1.68 9.31 -10.14
N GLY A 36 -2.13 10.24 -11.00
CA GLY A 36 -1.74 10.29 -12.40
C GLY A 36 -2.26 9.08 -13.18
N PRO A 37 -1.81 8.87 -14.44
CA PRO A 37 -2.16 7.69 -15.21
C PRO A 37 -2.07 6.41 -14.39
N THR A 38 -3.21 5.73 -14.28
CA THR A 38 -3.43 4.57 -13.43
C THR A 38 -4.01 3.44 -14.26
N ALA A 39 -3.54 2.22 -14.04
CA ALA A 39 -4.05 1.03 -14.68
C ALA A 39 -4.32 -0.06 -13.64
N LEU A 40 -5.44 -0.77 -13.82
CA LEU A 40 -5.69 -2.02 -13.13
C LEU A 40 -5.20 -3.14 -14.05
N LEU A 41 -4.14 -3.84 -13.63
CA LEU A 41 -3.59 -4.98 -14.33
C LEU A 41 -4.15 -6.26 -13.72
N ALA A 42 -4.34 -7.30 -14.52
CA ALA A 42 -4.81 -8.59 -14.05
C ALA A 42 -4.01 -9.74 -14.65
N GLN A 43 -3.65 -10.72 -13.82
CA GLN A 43 -2.98 -11.95 -14.20
C GLN A 43 -3.29 -13.04 -13.16
N ASP A 44 -3.61 -14.26 -13.60
CA ASP A 44 -3.78 -15.44 -12.74
C ASP A 44 -4.71 -15.23 -11.52
N GLY A 45 -5.81 -14.49 -11.71
CA GLY A 45 -6.77 -14.20 -10.65
C GLY A 45 -6.35 -13.10 -9.66
N VAL A 46 -5.18 -12.48 -9.86
CA VAL A 46 -4.68 -11.34 -9.07
C VAL A 46 -4.86 -10.05 -9.86
N GLU A 47 -5.34 -9.02 -9.18
CA GLU A 47 -5.45 -7.66 -9.71
C GLU A 47 -4.40 -6.76 -9.04
N VAL A 48 -3.67 -5.98 -9.84
CA VAL A 48 -2.60 -5.08 -9.38
C VAL A 48 -2.88 -3.69 -9.92
N LEU A 49 -3.07 -2.73 -9.02
CA LEU A 49 -3.17 -1.32 -9.38
C LEU A 49 -1.77 -0.73 -9.50
N VAL A 50 -1.46 -0.17 -10.67
CA VAL A 50 -0.23 0.58 -10.94
C VAL A 50 -0.57 2.03 -11.26
N ALA A 51 0.24 2.95 -10.76
CA ALA A 51 0.05 4.38 -10.97
C ALA A 51 1.40 5.10 -11.11
N SER A 52 1.40 6.21 -11.83
CA SER A 52 2.61 6.99 -12.11
C SER A 52 3.04 7.88 -10.94
N ILE A 53 2.12 8.29 -10.06
CA ILE A 53 2.40 9.07 -8.87
C ILE A 53 2.24 8.18 -7.63
N ARG A 54 3.30 8.13 -6.83
CA ARG A 54 3.31 7.34 -5.58
C ARG A 54 2.34 7.93 -4.57
N GLN A 55 1.50 7.07 -4.00
CA GLN A 55 0.59 7.46 -2.93
C GLN A 55 0.49 6.41 -1.84
N GLN A 56 0.21 6.86 -0.62
CA GLN A 56 -0.10 5.98 0.50
C GLN A 56 -1.54 5.46 0.33
N PRO A 57 -1.83 4.17 0.61
CA PRO A 57 -3.17 3.60 0.53
C PRO A 57 -4.01 3.99 1.75
N ILE A 58 -4.23 5.29 1.92
CA ILE A 58 -5.01 5.88 3.02
C ILE A 58 -6.51 5.78 2.74
N HIS A 59 -6.86 5.84 1.45
CA HIS A 59 -8.20 5.96 0.90
C HIS A 59 -8.63 4.64 0.28
N ARG A 60 -9.86 4.19 0.55
CA ARG A 60 -10.47 3.06 -0.19
C ARG A 60 -10.67 3.43 -1.66
N GLU A 61 -10.85 4.72 -1.92
CA GLU A 61 -11.05 5.29 -3.25
C GLU A 61 -9.86 5.09 -4.17
N VAL A 62 -8.69 4.77 -3.63
CA VAL A 62 -7.54 4.30 -4.42
C VAL A 62 -7.93 3.12 -5.33
N PHE A 63 -8.88 2.29 -4.95
CA PHE A 63 -9.37 1.15 -5.72
C PHE A 63 -10.73 1.42 -6.38
N THR A 64 -11.68 1.98 -5.64
CA THR A 64 -13.06 2.12 -6.14
C THR A 64 -13.18 3.10 -7.32
N HIS A 65 -12.28 4.10 -7.41
CA HIS A 65 -12.30 5.06 -8.53
C HIS A 65 -12.03 4.41 -9.90
N ILE A 66 -11.32 3.27 -9.92
CA ILE A 66 -11.03 2.50 -11.14
C ILE A 66 -11.95 1.27 -11.27
N GLY A 67 -13.05 1.23 -10.51
CA GLY A 67 -14.09 0.20 -10.62
C GLY A 67 -13.85 -1.07 -9.81
N VAL A 68 -12.86 -1.10 -8.91
CA VAL A 68 -12.67 -2.25 -8.01
C VAL A 68 -13.71 -2.19 -6.89
N ASP A 69 -14.57 -3.19 -6.84
CA ASP A 69 -15.43 -3.43 -5.69
C ASP A 69 -14.67 -4.20 -4.61
N LEU A 70 -14.36 -3.51 -3.51
CA LEU A 70 -13.61 -4.07 -2.38
C LEU A 70 -14.40 -5.16 -1.64
N ALA A 71 -15.74 -5.10 -1.64
CA ALA A 71 -16.57 -6.05 -0.90
C ALA A 71 -16.59 -7.45 -1.54
N SER A 72 -16.29 -7.54 -2.84
CA SER A 72 -16.18 -8.82 -3.56
C SER A 72 -14.76 -9.38 -3.60
N ARG A 73 -13.78 -8.76 -2.93
CA ARG A 73 -12.41 -9.28 -2.87
C ARG A 73 -12.14 -9.96 -1.52
N ALA A 74 -11.69 -11.21 -1.58
CA ALA A 74 -11.34 -11.97 -0.37
C ALA A 74 -10.12 -11.38 0.37
N ILE A 75 -9.17 -10.78 -0.37
CA ILE A 75 -7.94 -10.22 0.17
C ILE A 75 -7.61 -8.92 -0.55
N VAL A 76 -7.22 -7.90 0.22
CA VAL A 76 -6.68 -6.63 -0.30
C VAL A 76 -5.28 -6.44 0.27
N ALA A 77 -4.26 -6.48 -0.58
CA ALA A 77 -2.87 -6.28 -0.17
C ALA A 77 -2.50 -4.79 -0.23
N LEU A 78 -2.01 -4.24 0.88
CA LEU A 78 -1.65 -2.83 1.01
C LEU A 78 -0.19 -2.70 1.45
N LYS A 79 0.62 -1.94 0.71
CA LYS A 79 1.99 -1.61 1.14
C LYS A 79 1.96 -0.46 2.14
N SER A 80 1.61 -0.78 3.40
CA SER A 80 1.49 0.18 4.50
C SER A 80 1.64 -0.54 5.85
N SER A 81 2.16 0.16 6.87
CA SER A 81 2.27 -0.36 8.24
C SER A 81 1.08 0.04 9.13
N ALA A 82 0.58 1.28 9.00
CA ALA A 82 -0.45 1.82 9.90
C ALA A 82 -1.54 2.64 9.18
N HIS A 83 -1.16 3.52 8.25
CA HIS A 83 -2.07 4.49 7.62
C HIS A 83 -3.29 3.87 6.94
N PHE A 84 -3.14 2.64 6.42
CA PHE A 84 -4.25 1.93 5.79
C PHE A 84 -5.42 1.69 6.76
N ARG A 85 -5.18 1.61 8.08
CA ARG A 85 -6.25 1.27 9.04
C ARG A 85 -7.36 2.31 9.04
N ALA A 86 -7.04 3.59 8.85
CA ALA A 86 -8.05 4.64 8.74
C ALA A 86 -9.01 4.42 7.56
N GLY A 87 -8.49 3.89 6.46
CA GLY A 87 -9.29 3.57 5.29
C GLY A 87 -9.93 2.19 5.39
N PHE A 88 -9.20 1.14 5.73
CA PHE A 88 -9.58 -0.24 5.41
C PHE A 88 -9.97 -1.09 6.63
N GLN A 89 -9.68 -0.64 7.86
CA GLN A 89 -9.92 -1.44 9.07
C GLN A 89 -11.39 -1.86 9.23
N GLU A 90 -12.33 -0.95 8.92
CA GLU A 90 -13.76 -1.19 9.16
C GLU A 90 -14.41 -2.16 8.15
N ILE A 91 -13.76 -2.41 7.01
CA ILE A 91 -14.25 -3.36 5.98
C ILE A 91 -13.52 -4.70 6.01
N ALA A 92 -12.50 -4.84 6.86
CA ALA A 92 -11.71 -6.05 6.97
C ALA A 92 -12.21 -6.90 8.15
N GLU A 93 -12.51 -8.17 7.89
CA GLU A 93 -12.76 -9.15 8.96
C GLU A 93 -11.48 -9.36 9.80
N GLN A 94 -10.33 -9.44 9.12
CA GLN A 94 -9.04 -9.63 9.76
C GLN A 94 -7.96 -8.80 9.06
N VAL A 95 -6.99 -8.31 9.85
CA VAL A 95 -5.78 -7.67 9.36
C VAL A 95 -4.59 -8.57 9.62
N ILE A 96 -3.91 -8.99 8.55
CA ILE A 96 -2.70 -9.80 8.60
C ILE A 96 -1.50 -8.91 8.30
N VAL A 97 -0.62 -8.72 9.27
CA VAL A 97 0.62 -7.96 9.10
C VAL A 97 1.70 -8.90 8.55
N CYS A 98 2.25 -8.57 7.38
CA CYS A 98 3.26 -9.38 6.71
C CYS A 98 4.60 -8.66 6.65
N LEU A 99 5.67 -9.36 7.03
CA LEU A 99 7.02 -8.92 6.70
C LEU A 99 7.26 -9.09 5.20
N ALA A 100 7.88 -8.09 4.58
CA ALA A 100 8.22 -8.12 3.17
C ALA A 100 9.57 -7.44 2.94
N PRO A 101 10.39 -7.92 1.99
CA PRO A 101 11.63 -7.25 1.62
C PRO A 101 11.35 -5.85 1.08
N GLY A 102 12.34 -4.96 1.21
CA GLY A 102 12.29 -3.62 0.65
C GLY A 102 13.10 -2.61 1.45
N ALA A 103 13.00 -1.34 1.07
CA ALA A 103 13.76 -0.25 1.69
C ALA A 103 13.25 0.13 3.10
N ASN A 104 12.00 -0.21 3.41
CA ASN A 104 11.36 0.11 4.70
C ASN A 104 11.16 -1.21 5.47
N LEU A 105 12.20 -1.65 6.17
CA LEU A 105 12.15 -2.81 7.06
C LEU A 105 11.39 -2.44 8.34
N GLU A 106 10.67 -3.41 8.89
CA GLU A 106 9.88 -3.22 10.11
C GLU A 106 10.76 -3.07 11.36
N ASP A 107 11.88 -3.82 11.42
CA ASP A 107 12.81 -3.79 12.55
C ASP A 107 13.89 -2.72 12.34
N PRO A 108 13.93 -1.66 13.18
CA PRO A 108 14.97 -0.64 13.09
C PRO A 108 16.38 -1.21 13.25
N GLY A 109 16.54 -2.29 14.02
CA GLY A 109 17.83 -2.94 14.21
C GLY A 109 18.37 -3.67 12.98
N CYS A 110 17.62 -3.72 11.87
CA CYS A 110 18.10 -4.21 10.58
C CYS A 110 18.78 -3.12 9.73
N PHE A 111 18.74 -1.85 10.14
CA PHE A 111 19.40 -0.77 9.42
C PHE A 111 20.81 -0.50 9.95
N ALA A 112 21.75 -0.23 9.04
CA ALA A 112 23.11 0.19 9.37
C ALA A 112 23.18 1.72 9.63
N PHE A 113 22.63 2.18 10.75
CA PHE A 113 22.65 3.60 11.10
C PHE A 113 24.08 4.11 11.34
N ALA A 114 24.49 5.16 10.60
CA ALA A 114 25.83 5.74 10.74
C ALA A 114 25.90 6.95 11.70
N LYS A 115 24.76 7.54 12.06
CA LYS A 115 24.70 8.84 12.77
C LYS A 115 23.69 8.87 13.93
N ILE A 116 23.39 7.71 14.53
CA ILE A 116 22.47 7.66 15.67
C ILE A 116 23.18 8.11 16.95
N ARG A 117 22.46 8.79 17.85
CA ARG A 117 23.02 9.25 19.13
C ARG A 117 23.48 8.04 19.97
N PRO A 118 24.61 8.14 20.70
CA PRO A 118 25.02 7.10 21.63
C PRO A 118 23.91 6.76 22.63
N GLY A 119 23.76 5.47 22.95
CA GLY A 119 22.76 4.98 23.91
C GLY A 119 21.33 4.81 23.37
N VAL A 120 21.04 5.22 22.12
CA VAL A 120 19.73 4.95 21.51
C VAL A 120 19.60 3.46 21.22
N ARG A 121 18.57 2.82 21.79
CA ARG A 121 18.23 1.43 21.49
C ARG A 121 17.50 1.34 20.16
N LEU A 122 17.91 0.37 19.33
CA LEU A 122 17.24 0.07 18.05
C LEU A 122 16.09 -0.92 18.19
N ARG A 123 15.98 -1.57 19.36
CA ARG A 123 14.91 -2.51 19.70
C ARG A 123 14.42 -2.24 21.12
N PRO A 124 13.15 -2.58 21.45
CA PRO A 124 12.67 -2.57 22.81
C PRO A 124 13.55 -3.42 23.73
N ALA A 125 13.58 -3.10 25.02
CA ALA A 125 14.21 -3.99 26.00
C ALA A 125 13.42 -5.31 26.04
N PRO A 126 14.08 -6.46 26.29
CA PRO A 126 13.36 -7.67 26.67
C PRO A 126 12.43 -7.34 27.86
N GLY A 127 11.19 -7.81 27.79
CA GLY A 127 10.23 -7.73 28.88
C GLY A 127 10.59 -8.66 30.03
#